data_AF-A0A1M5S317-F1
#
_entry.id   AF-A0A1M5S317-F1
#
_cell.length_a   1.000
_cell.length_b   1.000
_cell.length_c   1.000
_cell.angle_alpha   90.00
_cell.angle_beta   90.00
_cell.angle_gamma   90.00
#
_symmetry.space_group_name_H-M   'P 1'
#
loop_
_entity.id
_entity.type
_entity.pdbx_description
1 polymer ?
#
loop_
_entity_poly.entity_id
_entity_poly.type
_entity_poly.pdbx_seq_one_letter_code
_entity_poly.pdbx_strand_id
1 'polypeptide(L)' 'MSRITEIHGDEMREQVIDIIIDALNNQGRPDLTRSSVRSIPQHRSAFIALLDDCRPLPVILELKDDVREGRF' A
#
# COMPACT_ATOMS: atom_id res chain seq x y z
N MET A 1 25.67 -4.02 -1.19
CA MET A 1 24.79 -2.88 -0.89
C MET A 1 24.35 -3.01 0.55
N SER A 2 24.39 -1.93 1.34
CA SER A 2 24.35 -1.98 2.81
C SER A 2 22.95 -2.27 3.37
N ARG A 3 22.87 -3.23 4.30
CA ARG A 3 21.68 -3.60 5.10
C ARG A 3 20.93 -2.42 5.74
N ILE A 4 21.59 -1.29 5.96
CA ILE A 4 21.00 -0.10 6.58
C ILE A 4 19.98 0.58 5.64
N THR A 5 20.20 0.52 4.33
CA THR A 5 19.31 1.14 3.33
C THR A 5 18.02 0.34 3.14
N GLU A 6 18.08 -0.98 3.31
CA GLU A 6 16.93 -1.89 3.20
C GLU A 6 15.96 -1.74 4.37
N ILE A 7 16.47 -1.68 5.61
CA ILE A 7 15.62 -1.53 6.82
C ILE A 7 14.79 -0.23 6.76
N HIS A 8 15.38 0.87 6.29
CA HIS A 8 14.66 2.14 6.17
C HIS A 8 13.62 2.13 5.04
N GLY A 9 13.84 1.35 3.98
CA GLY A 9 12.88 1.15 2.90
C GLY A 9 11.64 0.40 3.37
N ASP A 10 11.84 -0.66 4.16
CA ASP A 10 10.76 -1.47 4.72
C ASP A 10 9.91 -0.66 5.71
N GLU A 11 10.53 0.11 6.61
CA GLU A 11 9.80 0.98 7.54
C GLU A 11 8.95 2.04 6.82
N MET A 12 9.50 2.63 5.76
CA MET A 12 8.79 3.63 4.97
C MET A 12 7.62 3.01 4.19
N ARG A 13 7.80 1.80 3.67
CA ARG A 13 6.74 1.05 2.99
C ARG A 13 5.58 0.75 3.93
N GLU A 14 5.87 0.27 5.13
CA GLU A 14 4.85 -0.04 6.14
C GLU A 14 4.06 1.21 6.55
N GLN A 15 4.73 2.34 6.72
CA GLN A 15 4.07 3.62 7.00
C GLN A 15 3.15 4.06 5.86
N VAL A 16 3.58 3.90 4.60
CA VAL A 16 2.73 4.22 3.43
C VAL A 16 1.48 3.35 3.43
N ILE A 17 1.61 2.04 3.71
CA ILE A 17 0.47 1.13 3.78
C ILE A 17 -0.52 1.62 4.83
N ASP A 18 -0.06 1.93 6.04
CA ASP A 18 -0.92 2.38 7.14
C ASP A 18 -1.62 3.71 6.81
N ILE A 19 -0.89 4.67 6.24
CA ILE A 19 -1.47 5.97 5.81
C ILE A 19 -2.58 5.77 4.78
N ILE A 20 -2.37 4.91 3.77
CA ILE A 20 -3.35 4.66 2.72
C ILE A 20 -4.57 3.93 3.27
N ILE A 21 -4.36 2.96 4.16
CA ILE A 21 -5.45 2.25 4.84
C ILE A 21 -6.29 3.24 5.65
N ASP A 22 -5.65 4.06 6.48
CA ASP A 22 -6.33 5.06 7.29
C ASP A 22 -7.06 6.08 6.44
N ALA A 23 -6.45 6.55 5.34
CA ALA A 23 -7.10 7.47 4.41
C ALA A 23 -8.38 6.85 3.82
N LEU A 24 -8.33 5.60 3.36
CA LEU A 24 -9.49 4.92 2.78
C LEU A 24 -10.57 4.61 3.82
N ASN A 25 -10.18 4.23 5.04
CA ASN A 25 -11.09 4.05 6.16
C ASN A 25 -11.87 5.36 6.44
N ASN A 26 -11.18 6.50 6.46
CA ASN A 26 -11.79 7.82 6.65
C ASN A 26 -12.61 8.33 5.45
N GLN A 27 -12.46 7.72 4.26
CA GLN A 27 -13.22 8.05 3.05
C GLN A 27 -14.46 7.18 2.82
N GLY A 28 -14.87 6.39 3.83
CA GLY A 28 -16.09 5.57 3.77
C GLY A 28 -15.85 4.10 3.45
N ARG A 29 -14.63 3.59 3.63
CA ARG A 29 -14.32 2.15 3.59
C ARG A 29 -13.82 1.64 4.93
N PRO A 30 -14.62 1.70 6.03
CA PRO A 30 -14.16 1.48 7.41
C PRO A 30 -13.61 0.07 7.69
N ASP A 31 -13.89 -0.91 6.82
CA ASP A 31 -13.44 -2.29 6.95
C ASP A 31 -12.14 -2.57 6.16
N LEU A 32 -11.49 -1.53 5.64
CA LEU A 32 -10.27 -1.69 4.86
C LEU A 32 -9.10 -1.96 5.82
N THR A 33 -8.55 -3.17 5.68
CA THR A 33 -7.39 -3.67 6.41
C THR A 33 -6.38 -4.29 5.43
N ARG A 34 -5.14 -4.50 5.88
CA ARG A 34 -4.10 -5.17 5.08
C ARG A 34 -4.58 -6.53 4.55
N SER A 35 -5.19 -7.34 5.41
CA SER A 35 -5.75 -8.64 5.02
C SER A 35 -6.84 -8.51 3.96
N SER A 36 -7.70 -7.49 4.08
CA SER A 36 -8.77 -7.26 3.11
C SER A 36 -8.27 -6.80 1.73
N VAL A 37 -7.15 -6.07 1.66
CA VAL A 37 -6.51 -5.72 0.38
C VAL A 37 -6.08 -6.98 -0.37
N ARG A 38 -5.66 -8.02 0.36
CA ARG A 38 -5.31 -9.33 -0.22
C ARG A 38 -6.54 -10.12 -0.65
N SER A 39 -7.57 -10.22 0.19
CA SER A 39 -8.69 -11.14 -0.03
C SER A 39 -9.90 -10.55 -0.75
N ILE A 40 -10.08 -9.23 -0.73
CA ILE A 40 -11.27 -8.54 -1.25
C ILE A 40 -10.90 -7.69 -2.48
N PRO A 41 -11.34 -8.07 -3.69
CA PRO A 41 -11.01 -7.34 -4.92
C PRO A 41 -11.41 -5.87 -4.91
N GLN A 42 -12.54 -5.51 -4.27
CA GLN A 42 -12.96 -4.11 -4.17
C GLN A 42 -12.01 -3.27 -3.31
N HIS A 43 -11.48 -3.84 -2.21
CA HIS A 43 -10.54 -3.14 -1.34
C HIS A 43 -9.19 -2.99 -2.03
N ARG A 44 -8.75 -4.04 -2.72
CA ARG A 44 -7.55 -4.00 -3.57
C ARG A 44 -7.63 -2.90 -4.61
N SER A 45 -8.74 -2.81 -5.32
CA SER A 45 -8.94 -1.81 -6.37
C SER A 45 -8.92 -0.39 -5.81
N ALA A 46 -9.55 -0.16 -4.65
CA ALA A 46 -9.52 1.13 -3.98
C ALA A 46 -8.11 1.51 -3.49
N PHE A 47 -7.37 0.53 -2.96
CA PHE A 47 -5.99 0.73 -2.52
C PHE A 47 -5.07 1.10 -3.70
N ILE A 48 -5.18 0.38 -4.83
CA ILE A 48 -4.43 0.70 -6.06
C ILE A 48 -4.82 2.08 -6.59
N ALA A 49 -6.11 2.43 -6.59
CA ALA A 49 -6.56 3.73 -7.08
C ALA A 49 -5.93 4.89 -6.27
N LEU A 50 -5.88 4.77 -4.94
CA LEU A 50 -5.25 5.79 -4.11
C LEU A 50 -3.72 5.84 -4.30
N LEU A 51 -3.07 4.71 -4.59
CA LEU A 51 -1.65 4.68 -4.99
C LEU A 51 -1.42 5.35 -6.35
N ASP A 52 -2.34 5.22 -7.30
CA ASP A 52 -2.25 5.88 -8.61
C ASP A 52 -2.39 7.41 -8.50
N ASP A 53 -3.10 7.91 -7.48
CA ASP A 53 -3.21 9.35 -7.17
C ASP A 53 -1.96 9.92 -6.46
N CYS A 54 -1.08 9.05 -5.96
CA CYS A 54 0.16 9.45 -5.28
C CYS A 54 1.27 9.79 -6.27
N ARG A 55 2.28 10.57 -5.81
CA ARG A 55 3.49 10.82 -6.62
C ARG A 55 4.21 9.49 -6.89
N PRO A 56 4.80 9.29 -8.09
CA PRO A 56 5.46 8.05 -8.48
C PRO A 56 6.84 7.91 -7.82
N LEU A 57 6.84 7.75 -6.49
CA LEU A 57 8.03 7.41 -5.72
C LEU A 57 8.34 5.91 -5.86
N PRO A 58 9.60 5.49 -5.76
CA PRO A 58 9.97 4.06 -5.88
C PRO A 58 9.13 3.15 -4.99
N VAL A 59 8.93 3.52 -3.72
CA VAL A 59 8.12 2.77 -2.76
C VAL A 59 6.65 2.60 -3.18
N ILE A 60 6.06 3.62 -3.83
CA ILE A 60 4.67 3.60 -4.31
C ILE A 60 4.55 2.68 -5.51
N LEU A 61 5.52 2.74 -6.43
CA LEU A 61 5.57 1.90 -7.62
C LEU A 61 5.74 0.43 -7.25
N GLU A 62 6.71 0.12 -6.39
CA GLU A 62 6.95 -1.24 -5.88
C GLU A 62 5.72 -1.79 -5.16
N LEU A 63 5.12 -1.01 -4.26
CA LEU A 63 3.92 -1.42 -3.54
C LEU A 63 2.74 -1.69 -4.49
N LYS A 64 2.57 -0.86 -5.51
CA LYS A 64 1.52 -1.04 -6.51
C LYS A 64 1.70 -2.34 -7.30
N ASP A 65 2.92 -2.64 -7.72
CA ASP A 65 3.23 -3.87 -8.45
C ASP A 65 3.03 -5.09 -7.57
N ASP A 66 3.45 -5.03 -6.30
CA ASP A 66 3.22 -6.12 -5.34
C ASP A 66 1.72 -6.39 -5.08
N VAL A 67 0.88 -5.35 -5.00
CA VAL A 67 -0.57 -5.52 -4.85
C VAL A 67 -1.18 -6.13 -6.11
N ARG A 68 -0.71 -5.73 -7.30
CA ARG A 68 -1.19 -6.28 -8.59
C ARG A 68 -0.82 -7.75 -8.76
N GLU A 69 0.40 -8.11 -8.38
CA GLU A 69 0.94 -9.47 -8.51
C GLU A 69 0.57 -10.38 -7.33
N GLY A 70 -0.16 -9.86 -6.33
CA GLY A 70 -0.62 -10.63 -5.18
C GLY A 70 0.48 -10.97 -4.17
N ARG A 71 1.58 -10.22 -4.18
CA ARG A 71 2.70 -10.31 -3.24
C ARG A 71 2.58 -9.36 -2.05
N PHE A 72 1.52 -8.54 -2.01
CA PHE A 72 1.18 -7.70 -0.88
C PHE A 72 0.99 -8.51 0.38
#